data_AF-A0A9C7URE6-F1
#
_entry.id   AF-A0A9C7URE6-F1
#
_cell.length_a   1.000
_cell.length_b   1.000
_cell.length_c   1.000
_cell.angle_alpha   90.00
_cell.angle_beta   90.00
_cell.angle_gamma   90.00
#
_symmetry.space_group_name_H-M   'P 1'
#
loop_
_entity.id
_entity.type
_entity.pdbx_description
1 polymer ?
#
loop_
_entity_poly.entity_id
_entity_poly.type
_entity_poly.pdbx_seq_one_letter_code
_entity_poly.pdbx_strand_id
1 'polypeptide(L)'
;MSSGGNGKPSWKDPYAIQKLERHLLYSLVSRSLRLLPATRRAAVAIILRFGYLPGDVPAYATCSLRELLQHVEATGASNLQILYIQRATKSSDPWSGHIAFPGGRQEENEMDIETAIRETKEEIGLDIGNSQHFLCIGRLSDREIKLRNRGLRNSAYCAFVFIQLKLETPPLKLCISEVAAAFWVSLDTFLVYGHQLLCNKAIERKWDIELFRYLSYIFPKRIFDWLALDRVYFSAISLRPWIVSIQYAQDGLVAHEDHQDPLWLWGLTLAATADLLQPVLEKRLDDPFFIPVNRMVRWWIPSKW
;
A
#
# COMPACT_ATOMS: atom_id res chain seq x y z
N MET A 1 -10.69 42.79 19.03
CA MET A 1 -11.12 41.43 18.62
C MET A 1 -10.19 40.98 17.51
N SER A 2 -9.11 40.28 17.88
CA SER A 2 -8.17 39.68 16.94
C SER A 2 -8.78 38.37 16.42
N SER A 3 -9.15 38.36 15.15
CA SER A 3 -9.49 37.14 14.44
C SER A 3 -8.22 36.31 14.24
N GLY A 4 -8.01 35.33 15.12
CA GLY A 4 -7.01 34.29 14.94
C GLY A 4 -7.31 33.51 13.66
N GLY A 5 -6.57 33.82 12.60
CA GLY A 5 -6.55 32.98 11.41
C GLY A 5 -5.96 31.63 11.78
N ASN A 6 -6.80 30.59 11.78
CA ASN A 6 -6.35 29.20 11.78
C ASN A 6 -5.51 28.98 10.51
N GLY A 7 -4.20 29.19 10.65
CA GLY A 7 -3.23 28.86 9.62
C GLY A 7 -3.21 27.36 9.43
N LYS A 8 -3.97 26.88 8.43
CA LYS A 8 -3.80 25.52 7.93
C LYS A 8 -2.32 25.37 7.55
N PRO A 9 -1.63 24.31 8.00
CA PRO A 9 -0.24 24.11 7.65
C PRO A 9 -0.12 24.12 6.12
N SER A 10 0.78 24.95 5.60
CA SER A 10 1.13 24.89 4.19
C SER A 10 1.82 23.55 3.98
N TRP A 11 1.16 22.60 3.33
CA TRP A 11 1.71 21.27 3.00
C TRP A 11 2.98 21.35 2.13
N LYS A 12 3.36 22.54 1.69
CA LYS A 12 4.62 22.82 0.97
C LYS A 12 5.79 23.17 1.88
N ASP A 13 5.57 23.34 3.19
CA ASP A 13 6.64 23.60 4.16
C ASP A 13 7.36 22.29 4.52
N PRO A 14 8.65 22.13 4.19
CA PRO A 14 9.42 20.93 4.54
C PRO A 14 9.39 20.60 6.03
N TYR A 15 9.31 21.61 6.90
CA TYR A 15 9.22 21.42 8.35
C TYR A 15 7.88 20.78 8.76
N ALA A 16 6.78 21.15 8.10
CA ALA A 16 5.48 20.55 8.36
C ALA A 16 5.46 19.06 7.95
N ILE A 17 6.05 18.72 6.81
CA ILE A 17 6.16 17.33 6.34
C ILE A 17 6.98 16.49 7.33
N GLN A 18 8.16 16.97 7.72
CA GLN A 18 9.02 16.29 8.68
C GLN A 18 8.29 16.00 10.01
N LYS A 19 7.53 16.98 10.50
CA LYS A 19 6.72 16.81 11.73
C LYS A 19 5.65 15.74 11.58
N LEU A 20 5.02 15.65 10.41
CA LEU A 20 4.03 14.61 10.11
C LEU A 20 4.68 13.22 10.03
N GLU A 21 5.78 13.07 9.29
CA GLU A 21 6.53 11.81 9.21
C GLU A 21 6.97 11.32 10.61
N ARG A 22 7.42 12.24 11.47
CA ARG A 22 7.76 11.93 12.86
C ARG A 22 6.54 11.48 13.66
N HIS A 23 5.43 12.20 13.55
CA HIS A 23 4.19 11.85 14.24
C HIS A 23 3.68 10.47 13.80
N LEU A 24 3.76 10.16 12.50
CA LEU A 24 3.44 8.85 11.94
C LEU A 24 4.26 7.75 12.65
N LEU A 25 5.58 7.90 12.71
CA LEU A 25 6.45 6.89 13.34
C LEU A 25 6.14 6.69 14.82
N TYR A 26 5.88 7.76 15.58
CA TYR A 26 5.46 7.64 16.98
C TYR A 26 4.08 6.97 17.14
N SER A 27 3.13 7.26 16.25
CA SER A 27 1.77 6.72 16.32
C SER A 27 1.72 5.20 16.12
N LEU A 28 2.71 4.62 15.42
CA LEU A 28 2.78 3.17 15.19
C LEU A 28 3.08 2.37 16.46
N VAL A 29 3.73 2.99 17.45
CA VAL A 29 4.09 2.35 18.73
C VAL A 29 2.90 2.35 19.71
N SER A 30 2.03 3.36 19.62
CA SER A 30 0.95 3.60 20.60
C SER A 30 -0.44 3.17 20.14
N ARG A 31 -0.54 2.47 19.00
CA ARG A 31 -1.82 2.16 18.37
C ARG A 31 -2.52 0.96 19.00
N SER A 32 -3.82 1.09 19.25
CA SER A 32 -4.67 -0.07 19.56
C SER A 32 -4.87 -0.92 18.30
N LEU A 33 -4.59 -2.21 18.40
CA LEU A 33 -4.64 -3.16 17.29
C LEU A 33 -5.91 -4.01 17.36
N ARG A 34 -6.64 -4.08 16.25
CA ARG A 34 -7.69 -5.09 16.05
C ARG A 34 -7.04 -6.34 15.46
N LEU A 35 -6.98 -7.42 16.23
CA LEU A 35 -6.53 -8.73 15.74
C LEU A 35 -7.77 -9.59 15.46
N LEU A 36 -7.79 -10.25 14.30
CA LEU A 36 -8.94 -11.06 13.88
C LEU A 36 -8.65 -12.55 14.07
N PRO A 37 -9.57 -13.33 14.66
CA PRO A 37 -9.50 -14.79 14.61
C PRO A 37 -9.74 -15.24 13.17
N ALA A 38 -8.73 -15.84 12.55
CA ALA A 38 -8.77 -16.26 11.15
C ALA A 38 -8.10 -17.62 10.98
N THR A 39 -8.69 -18.47 10.14
CA THR A 39 -8.14 -19.80 9.81
C THR A 39 -7.12 -19.75 8.69
N ARG A 40 -7.06 -18.63 7.97
CA ARG A 40 -6.07 -18.36 6.93
C ARG A 40 -5.56 -16.95 7.13
N ARG A 41 -4.25 -16.76 7.06
CA ARG A 41 -3.63 -15.45 7.22
C ARG A 41 -2.72 -15.19 6.04
N ALA A 42 -2.73 -13.95 5.59
CA ALA A 42 -1.75 -13.41 4.67
C ALA A 42 -1.05 -12.27 5.39
N ALA A 43 0.28 -12.26 5.37
CA ALA A 43 1.07 -11.25 6.05
C ALA A 43 1.99 -10.56 5.05
N VAL A 44 2.06 -9.23 5.15
CA VAL A 44 2.87 -8.38 4.29
C VAL A 44 3.80 -7.48 5.10
N ALA A 45 4.86 -7.03 4.45
CA ALA A 45 5.79 -6.04 4.99
C ALA A 45 5.60 -4.67 4.31
N ILE A 46 5.26 -3.67 5.11
CA ILE A 46 5.37 -2.25 4.75
C ILE A 46 6.78 -1.82 5.15
N ILE A 47 7.63 -1.56 4.17
CA ILE A 47 9.05 -1.26 4.41
C ILE A 47 9.27 0.23 4.15
N LEU A 48 9.74 0.92 5.20
CA LEU A 48 10.03 2.34 5.21
C LEU A 48 11.54 2.57 5.15
N ARG A 49 11.96 3.60 4.44
CA ARG A 49 13.32 4.14 4.54
C ARG A 49 13.27 5.65 4.45
N PHE A 50 14.27 6.31 5.03
CA PHE A 50 14.58 7.68 4.61
C PHE A 50 15.37 7.61 3.30
N GLY A 51 15.05 8.50 2.36
CA GLY A 51 15.78 8.64 1.10
C GLY A 51 17.18 9.21 1.31
N TYR A 52 17.57 10.18 0.47
CA TYR A 52 18.84 10.86 0.64
C TYR A 52 18.86 11.63 1.97
N LEU A 53 19.71 11.20 2.90
CA LEU A 53 20.02 11.91 4.14
C LEU A 53 21.29 12.74 3.91
N PRO A 54 21.21 14.09 3.89
CA PRO A 54 22.37 14.94 3.69
C PRO A 54 23.26 14.89 4.94
N GLY A 55 24.51 14.41 4.82
CA GLY A 55 25.51 14.49 5.89
C GLY A 55 26.37 13.24 6.04
N ASP A 56 27.52 13.41 6.69
CA ASP A 56 28.59 12.43 6.89
C ASP A 56 28.23 11.27 7.85
N VAL A 57 27.01 10.72 7.80
CA VAL A 57 26.75 9.46 8.51
C VAL A 57 27.50 8.39 7.73
N PRO A 58 28.49 7.71 8.33
CA PRO A 58 29.21 6.68 7.61
C PRO A 58 28.20 5.60 7.21
N ALA A 59 28.14 5.23 5.92
CA ALA A 59 27.18 4.25 5.39
C ALA A 59 27.16 2.92 6.15
N TYR A 60 28.23 2.62 6.90
CA TYR A 60 28.40 1.43 7.72
C TYR A 60 27.78 1.52 9.13
N ALA A 61 27.52 2.71 9.67
CA ALA A 61 27.04 2.90 11.04
C ALA A 61 25.60 2.37 11.19
N THR A 62 25.43 1.36 12.04
CA THR A 62 24.11 0.98 12.54
C THR A 62 23.63 2.06 13.50
N CYS A 63 22.60 2.82 13.15
CA CYS A 63 21.97 3.75 14.08
C CYS A 63 20.68 3.13 14.65
N SER A 64 20.44 3.34 15.94
CA SER A 64 19.15 3.09 16.56
C SER A 64 18.06 3.97 15.93
N LEU A 65 16.78 3.59 16.07
CA LEU A 65 15.66 4.41 15.59
C LEU A 65 15.71 5.84 16.16
N ARG A 66 16.12 5.99 17.43
CA ARG A 66 16.24 7.31 18.07
C ARG A 66 17.30 8.16 17.38
N GLU A 67 18.48 7.60 17.13
CA GLU A 67 19.58 8.32 16.46
C GLU A 67 19.20 8.68 15.03
N LEU A 68 18.52 7.78 14.32
CA LEU A 68 18.00 8.03 12.98
C LEU A 68 17.01 9.20 12.97
N LEU A 69 16.07 9.24 13.91
CA LEU A 69 15.11 10.34 14.06
C LEU A 69 15.79 11.66 14.45
N GLN A 70 16.79 11.61 15.33
CA GLN A 70 17.57 12.79 15.70
C GLN A 70 18.39 13.33 14.53
N HIS A 71 18.96 12.46 13.71
CA HIS A 71 19.71 12.85 12.52
C HIS A 71 18.79 13.49 11.48
N VAL A 72 17.61 12.89 11.24
CA VAL A 72 16.55 13.46 10.41
C VAL A 72 16.18 14.86 10.90
N GLU A 73 15.98 15.05 12.21
CA GLU A 73 15.66 16.34 12.81
C GLU A 73 16.78 17.38 12.62
N ALA A 74 18.03 16.98 12.86
CA ALA A 74 19.20 17.87 12.74
C ALA A 74 19.50 18.30 11.30
N THR A 75 19.32 17.40 10.34
CA THR A 75 19.60 17.65 8.91
C THR A 75 18.43 18.29 8.16
N GLY A 76 17.23 18.29 8.77
CA GLY A 76 16.01 18.71 8.08
C GLY A 76 15.59 17.74 6.96
N ALA A 77 16.16 16.53 6.91
CA ALA A 77 15.85 15.57 5.87
C ALA A 77 14.40 15.12 5.99
N SER A 78 13.61 15.34 4.94
CA SER A 78 12.22 14.88 4.81
C SER A 78 12.13 14.16 3.47
N ASN A 79 12.03 12.85 3.53
CA ASN A 79 11.92 11.98 2.35
C ASN A 79 11.67 10.55 2.81
N LEU A 80 10.70 10.32 3.70
CA LEU A 80 10.32 8.96 4.04
C LEU A 80 9.72 8.32 2.80
N GLN A 81 10.09 7.08 2.52
CA GLN A 81 9.67 6.35 1.33
C GLN A 81 9.08 5.01 1.74
N ILE A 82 8.11 4.53 0.95
CA ILE A 82 7.51 3.21 1.08
C ILE A 82 7.94 2.35 -0.10
N LEU A 83 8.35 1.11 0.17
CA LEU A 83 8.62 0.12 -0.86
C LEU A 83 7.32 -0.57 -1.30
N TYR A 84 7.11 -0.62 -2.61
CA TYR A 84 6.06 -1.39 -3.25
C TYR A 84 6.65 -2.37 -4.27
N ILE A 85 5.89 -3.41 -4.56
CA ILE A 85 6.18 -4.35 -5.66
C ILE A 85 5.07 -4.30 -6.69
N GLN A 86 5.43 -4.52 -7.96
CA GLN A 86 4.52 -4.88 -9.03
C GLN A 86 4.56 -6.40 -9.20
N ARG A 87 3.42 -7.06 -8.99
CA ARG A 87 3.29 -8.50 -9.19
C ARG A 87 3.54 -8.87 -10.65
N ALA A 88 4.21 -10.00 -10.88
CA ALA A 88 4.40 -10.55 -12.22
C ALA A 88 3.05 -10.84 -12.89
N THR A 89 2.98 -10.62 -14.20
CA THR A 89 1.78 -10.89 -15.00
C THR A 89 1.69 -12.38 -15.32
N LYS A 90 0.63 -13.05 -14.90
CA LYS A 90 0.32 -14.45 -15.27
C LYS A 90 -1.04 -14.48 -15.95
N SER A 91 -1.15 -15.10 -17.12
CA SER A 91 -2.40 -15.18 -17.89
C SER A 91 -3.57 -15.81 -17.12
N SER A 92 -3.29 -16.55 -16.05
CA SER A 92 -4.26 -17.18 -15.15
C SER A 92 -4.56 -16.42 -13.84
N ASP A 93 -3.87 -15.30 -13.55
CA ASP A 93 -4.05 -14.53 -12.30
C ASP A 93 -4.84 -13.24 -12.55
N PRO A 94 -6.06 -13.10 -11.99
CA PRO A 94 -6.86 -11.87 -12.11
C PRO A 94 -6.24 -10.65 -11.42
N TRP A 95 -5.17 -10.83 -10.62
CA TRP A 95 -4.43 -9.75 -9.95
C TRP A 95 -3.06 -9.46 -10.56
N SER A 96 -2.84 -9.90 -11.80
CA SER A 96 -1.61 -9.69 -12.56
C SER A 96 -1.25 -8.21 -12.70
N GLY A 97 0.02 -7.87 -12.46
CA GLY A 97 0.51 -6.51 -12.61
C GLY A 97 0.08 -5.53 -11.51
N HIS A 98 -0.64 -5.99 -10.48
CA HIS A 98 -1.08 -5.12 -9.39
C HIS A 98 0.05 -4.72 -8.44
N ILE A 99 -0.12 -3.54 -7.85
CA ILE A 99 0.75 -3.04 -6.80
C ILE A 99 0.41 -3.72 -5.48
N ALA A 100 1.44 -4.26 -4.84
CA ALA A 100 1.34 -4.91 -3.55
C ALA A 100 2.49 -4.48 -2.62
N PHE A 101 2.32 -4.77 -1.34
CA PHE A 101 3.45 -4.93 -0.42
C PHE A 101 4.01 -6.34 -0.59
N PRO A 102 5.34 -6.54 -0.41
CA PRO A 102 5.89 -7.88 -0.40
C PRO A 102 5.29 -8.69 0.74
N GLY A 103 4.99 -9.96 0.49
CA GLY A 103 4.28 -10.81 1.42
C GLY A 103 3.37 -11.84 0.77
N GLY A 104 2.86 -12.75 1.60
CA GLY A 104 2.12 -13.89 1.10
C GLY A 104 1.34 -14.61 2.18
N ARG A 105 1.09 -15.90 1.96
CA ARG A 105 0.23 -16.71 2.81
C ARG A 105 1.07 -17.33 3.92
N GLN A 106 0.53 -17.29 5.14
CA GLN A 106 1.13 -17.97 6.28
C GLN A 106 1.20 -19.49 6.05
N GLU A 107 2.36 -20.06 6.37
CA GLU A 107 2.60 -21.50 6.40
C GLU A 107 2.24 -22.12 7.76
N GLU A 108 2.23 -23.46 7.83
CA GLU A 108 1.91 -24.14 9.08
C GLU A 108 2.98 -23.88 10.14
N ASN A 109 2.54 -23.55 11.37
CA ASN A 109 3.39 -23.25 12.53
C ASN A 109 4.28 -21.99 12.39
N GLU A 110 3.95 -21.08 11.47
CA GLU A 110 4.66 -19.81 11.28
C GLU A 110 3.88 -18.66 11.92
N MET A 111 4.54 -17.72 12.60
CA MET A 111 3.93 -16.48 13.08
C MET A 111 3.74 -15.49 11.93
N ASP A 112 2.71 -14.63 11.98
CA ASP A 112 2.44 -13.68 10.87
C ASP A 112 3.66 -12.81 10.49
N ILE A 113 4.49 -12.42 11.48
CA ILE A 113 5.68 -11.62 11.23
C ILE A 113 6.78 -12.42 10.51
N GLU A 114 6.92 -13.71 10.83
CA GLU A 114 7.86 -14.61 10.20
C GLU A 114 7.48 -14.83 8.73
N THR A 115 6.17 -14.97 8.45
CA THR A 115 5.64 -15.00 7.08
C THR A 115 6.04 -13.76 6.31
N ALA A 116 5.83 -12.56 6.87
CA ALA A 116 6.19 -11.32 6.18
C ALA A 116 7.70 -11.23 5.89
N ILE A 117 8.55 -11.69 6.81
CA ILE A 117 10.01 -11.72 6.64
C ILE A 117 10.42 -12.73 5.55
N ARG A 118 9.91 -13.96 5.63
CA ARG A 118 10.20 -15.04 4.67
C ARG A 118 9.79 -14.65 3.26
N GLU A 119 8.54 -14.24 3.08
CA GLU A 119 7.98 -13.87 1.77
C GLU A 119 8.71 -12.67 1.17
N THR A 120 9.06 -11.66 1.98
CA THR A 120 9.86 -10.52 1.49
C THR A 120 11.24 -10.98 0.98
N LYS A 121 11.87 -11.92 1.69
CA LYS A 121 13.16 -12.47 1.29
C LYS A 121 13.06 -13.32 0.02
N GLU A 122 11.97 -14.08 -0.14
CA GLU A 122 11.70 -14.91 -1.32
C GLU A 122 11.38 -14.05 -2.55
N GLU A 123 10.49 -13.07 -2.40
CA GLU A 123 9.98 -12.25 -3.51
C GLU A 123 11.02 -11.21 -4.01
N ILE A 124 11.75 -10.58 -3.10
CA ILE A 124 12.65 -9.46 -3.44
C ILE A 124 14.07 -9.57 -2.89
N GLY A 125 14.43 -10.68 -2.25
CA GLY A 125 15.79 -10.92 -1.74
C GLY A 125 16.20 -10.06 -0.56
N LEU A 126 15.27 -9.29 0.02
CA LEU A 126 15.55 -8.34 1.09
C LEU A 126 15.31 -8.97 2.46
N ASP A 127 16.37 -9.14 3.25
CA ASP A 127 16.28 -9.72 4.60
C ASP A 127 15.89 -8.66 5.64
N ILE A 128 14.58 -8.41 5.75
CA ILE A 128 14.02 -7.48 6.73
C ILE A 128 14.01 -8.03 8.18
N GLY A 129 14.40 -9.30 8.37
CA GLY A 129 14.62 -9.90 9.69
C GLY A 129 15.99 -9.55 10.28
N ASN A 130 16.93 -9.03 9.48
CA ASN A 130 18.24 -8.60 9.96
C ASN A 130 18.11 -7.31 10.79
N SER A 131 18.20 -7.44 12.12
CA SER A 131 18.09 -6.33 13.08
C SER A 131 19.17 -5.25 12.96
N GLN A 132 20.27 -5.53 12.24
CA GLN A 132 21.28 -4.51 11.93
C GLN A 132 20.88 -3.59 10.77
N HIS A 133 19.94 -4.03 9.93
CA HIS A 133 19.48 -3.29 8.75
C HIS A 133 18.06 -2.79 8.90
N PHE A 134 17.19 -3.54 9.57
CA PHE A 134 15.77 -3.25 9.68
C PHE A 134 15.26 -3.41 11.11
N LEU A 135 14.29 -2.59 11.47
CA LEU A 135 13.57 -2.69 12.74
C LEU A 135 12.08 -2.78 12.46
N CYS A 136 11.40 -3.80 13.00
CA CYS A 136 9.94 -3.83 13.05
C CYS A 136 9.47 -2.81 14.10
N ILE A 137 8.78 -1.76 13.66
CA ILE A 137 8.31 -0.67 14.53
C ILE A 137 6.83 -0.84 14.93
N GLY A 138 6.13 -1.81 14.36
CA GLY A 138 4.75 -2.13 14.72
C GLY A 138 4.01 -2.93 13.64
N ARG A 139 2.70 -3.07 13.82
CA ARG A 139 1.80 -3.65 12.82
C ARG A 139 0.52 -2.82 12.70
N LEU A 140 -0.19 -2.99 11.60
CA LEU A 140 -1.54 -2.45 11.42
C LEU A 140 -2.59 -3.44 11.95
N SER A 141 -3.81 -2.94 12.15
CA SER A 141 -4.97 -3.76 12.47
C SER A 141 -5.28 -4.75 11.35
N ASP A 142 -5.70 -5.96 11.72
CA ASP A 142 -6.08 -7.01 10.78
C ASP A 142 -7.29 -6.58 9.97
N ARG A 143 -7.22 -6.88 8.67
CA ARG A 143 -8.35 -6.68 7.75
C ARG A 143 -8.94 -8.03 7.37
N GLU A 144 -10.26 -8.14 7.45
CA GLU A 144 -10.97 -9.33 7.04
C GLU A 144 -10.95 -9.42 5.50
N ILE A 145 -10.42 -10.51 4.96
CA ILE A 145 -10.55 -10.85 3.55
C ILE A 145 -11.74 -11.80 3.40
N LYS A 146 -12.84 -11.30 2.84
CA LYS A 146 -14.00 -12.15 2.51
C LYS A 146 -13.80 -12.78 1.14
N LEU A 147 -13.36 -14.04 1.10
CA LEU A 147 -13.40 -14.83 -0.13
C LEU A 147 -14.84 -15.25 -0.42
N ARG A 148 -15.41 -14.78 -1.54
CA ARG A 148 -16.76 -15.18 -1.96
C ARG A 148 -16.74 -16.64 -2.47
N ASN A 149 -17.77 -17.40 -2.12
CA ASN A 149 -18.11 -18.73 -2.68
C ASN A 149 -17.20 -19.95 -2.33
N ARG A 150 -16.40 -19.93 -1.26
CA ARG A 150 -15.67 -21.13 -0.76
C ARG A 150 -15.77 -21.34 0.76
N GLY A 151 -16.99 -21.41 1.28
CA GLY A 151 -17.26 -21.61 2.71
C GLY A 151 -16.80 -20.44 3.60
N LEU A 152 -17.20 -20.42 4.87
CA LEU A 152 -16.82 -19.41 5.88
C LEU A 152 -15.32 -19.47 6.23
N ARG A 153 -14.43 -19.26 5.26
CA ARG A 153 -13.00 -19.18 5.54
C ARG A 153 -12.66 -17.74 5.93
N ASN A 154 -12.77 -17.46 7.23
CA ASN A 154 -12.29 -16.22 7.84
C ASN A 154 -10.81 -16.06 7.55
N SER A 155 -10.47 -15.17 6.62
CA SER A 155 -9.10 -14.89 6.22
C SER A 155 -8.71 -13.50 6.73
N ALA A 156 -7.50 -13.36 7.27
CA ALA A 156 -6.99 -12.08 7.76
C ALA A 156 -5.81 -11.61 6.91
N TYR A 157 -5.83 -10.34 6.56
CA TYR A 157 -4.70 -9.60 6.02
C TYR A 157 -3.98 -8.86 7.14
N CYS A 158 -2.70 -9.13 7.30
CA CYS A 158 -1.84 -8.61 8.35
C CYS A 158 -0.73 -7.78 7.71
N ALA A 159 -0.46 -6.58 8.23
CA ALA A 159 0.61 -5.74 7.70
C ALA A 159 1.55 -5.32 8.83
N PHE A 160 2.83 -5.64 8.69
CA PHE A 160 3.89 -5.25 9.62
C PHE A 160 4.69 -4.09 9.04
N VAL A 161 5.08 -3.15 9.89
CA VAL A 161 5.82 -1.95 9.47
C VAL A 161 7.27 -2.10 9.91
N PHE A 162 8.17 -2.08 8.93
CA PHE A 162 9.61 -2.12 9.12
C PHE A 162 10.22 -0.80 8.71
N ILE A 163 11.29 -0.38 9.37
CA ILE A 163 12.09 0.78 8.99
C ILE A 163 13.54 0.38 8.79
N GLN A 164 14.14 0.87 7.71
CA GLN A 164 15.56 0.71 7.42
C GLN A 164 16.38 1.59 8.38
N LEU A 165 17.39 0.99 9.01
CA LEU A 165 18.30 1.64 9.96
C LEU A 165 19.61 2.10 9.33
N LYS A 166 19.97 1.57 8.15
CA LYS A 166 21.15 2.03 7.40
C LYS A 166 20.76 2.96 6.26
N LEU A 167 21.70 3.80 5.82
CA LEU A 167 21.49 4.69 4.68
C LEU A 167 21.31 3.91 3.37
N GLU A 168 22.14 2.89 3.18
CA GLU A 168 22.14 2.10 1.95
C GLU A 168 21.16 0.93 2.07
N THR A 169 20.24 0.86 1.10
CA THR A 169 19.36 -0.31 0.95
C THR A 169 20.16 -1.44 0.32
N PRO A 170 20.19 -2.65 0.92
CA PRO A 170 20.80 -3.82 0.30
C PRO A 170 20.23 -4.06 -1.12
N PRO A 171 21.04 -4.55 -2.09
CA PRO A 171 20.56 -4.83 -3.43
C PRO A 171 19.38 -5.81 -3.42
N LEU A 172 18.29 -5.45 -4.11
CA LEU A 172 17.13 -6.34 -4.23
C LEU A 172 17.43 -7.45 -5.25
N LYS A 173 16.93 -8.66 -4.99
CA LYS A 173 16.99 -9.79 -5.92
C LYS A 173 15.58 -10.27 -6.17
N LEU A 174 14.98 -9.78 -7.26
CA LEU A 174 13.56 -9.99 -7.54
C LEU A 174 13.31 -11.40 -8.10
N CYS A 175 12.33 -12.09 -7.53
CA CYS A 175 11.84 -13.37 -8.03
C CYS A 175 10.96 -13.13 -9.26
N ILE A 176 11.50 -13.37 -10.46
CA ILE A 176 10.86 -13.02 -11.75
C ILE A 176 9.46 -13.66 -11.92
N SER A 177 9.25 -14.85 -11.34
CA SER A 177 7.98 -15.56 -11.42
C SER A 177 6.88 -14.93 -10.57
N GLU A 178 7.19 -14.01 -9.66
CA GLU A 178 6.25 -13.42 -8.70
C GLU A 178 6.25 -11.90 -8.72
N VAL A 179 7.41 -11.29 -8.96
CA VAL A 179 7.64 -9.85 -8.95
C VAL A 179 8.22 -9.39 -10.27
N ALA A 180 7.53 -8.49 -10.95
CA ALA A 180 8.01 -7.83 -12.17
C ALA A 180 8.93 -6.64 -11.84
N ALA A 181 8.60 -5.87 -10.81
CA ALA A 181 9.36 -4.70 -10.39
C ALA A 181 9.20 -4.44 -8.90
N ALA A 182 10.19 -3.77 -8.31
CA ALA A 182 10.12 -3.20 -6.97
C ALA A 182 10.51 -1.72 -7.04
N PHE A 183 9.79 -0.85 -6.36
CA PHE A 183 10.02 0.58 -6.44
C PHE A 183 9.66 1.33 -5.15
N TRP A 184 10.42 2.38 -4.90
CA TRP A 184 10.24 3.26 -3.76
C TRP A 184 9.41 4.48 -4.16
N VAL A 185 8.49 4.86 -3.28
CA VAL A 185 7.60 6.03 -3.47
C VAL A 185 7.73 6.95 -2.27
N SER A 186 7.95 8.25 -2.51
CA SER A 186 8.00 9.25 -1.43
C SER A 186 6.64 9.38 -0.75
N LEU A 187 6.63 9.51 0.58
CA LEU A 187 5.43 9.80 1.36
C LEU A 187 4.81 11.15 1.00
N ASP A 188 5.59 12.10 0.49
CA ASP A 188 5.12 13.42 0.05
C ASP A 188 3.99 13.30 -0.97
N THR A 189 4.02 12.24 -1.78
CA THR A 189 2.94 11.86 -2.69
C THR A 189 1.59 11.89 -1.99
N PHE A 190 1.50 11.30 -0.80
CA PHE A 190 0.26 11.18 -0.06
C PHE A 190 0.00 12.38 0.84
N LEU A 191 1.05 12.94 1.46
CA LEU A 191 0.92 14.04 2.42
C LEU A 191 0.61 15.38 1.74
N VAL A 192 1.20 15.64 0.57
CA VAL A 192 1.05 16.90 -0.17
C VAL A 192 -0.06 16.79 -1.21
N TYR A 193 -0.09 15.66 -1.93
CA TYR A 193 -0.93 15.51 -3.11
C TYR A 193 -2.07 14.49 -2.94
N GLY A 194 -2.14 13.76 -1.83
CA GLY A 194 -3.05 12.63 -1.66
C GLY A 194 -4.52 12.93 -2.00
N HIS A 195 -5.01 14.13 -1.65
CA HIS A 195 -6.37 14.58 -1.98
C HIS A 195 -6.59 14.85 -3.48
N GLN A 196 -5.56 15.29 -4.20
CA GLN A 196 -5.60 15.60 -5.63
C GLN A 196 -5.32 14.38 -6.51
N LEU A 197 -4.70 13.34 -5.93
CA LEU A 197 -4.28 12.13 -6.64
C LEU A 197 -5.33 11.03 -6.69
N LEU A 198 -6.47 11.20 -6.02
CA LEU A 198 -7.56 10.24 -6.08
C LEU A 198 -8.22 10.31 -7.46
N CYS A 199 -7.87 9.33 -8.28
CA CYS A 199 -8.61 9.02 -9.48
C CYS A 199 -9.52 7.82 -9.20
N ASN A 200 -10.72 7.88 -9.74
CA ASN A 200 -11.67 6.78 -9.63
C ASN A 200 -11.43 5.85 -10.81
N LYS A 201 -10.89 4.66 -10.56
CA LYS A 201 -10.69 3.65 -11.62
C LYS A 201 -11.94 2.81 -11.75
N ALA A 202 -12.50 2.73 -12.96
CA ALA A 202 -13.54 1.76 -13.26
C ALA A 202 -12.93 0.36 -13.16
N ILE A 203 -13.44 -0.46 -12.26
CA ILE A 203 -13.19 -1.89 -12.32
C ILE A 203 -14.41 -2.49 -12.97
N GLU A 204 -14.24 -2.91 -14.22
CA GLU A 204 -15.25 -3.70 -14.93
C GLU A 204 -15.32 -5.07 -14.27
N ARG A 205 -16.27 -5.26 -13.35
CA ARG A 205 -16.60 -6.58 -12.85
C ARG A 205 -17.71 -7.16 -13.70
N LYS A 206 -17.32 -7.77 -14.83
CA LYS A 206 -18.28 -8.34 -15.78
C LYS A 206 -19.21 -9.42 -15.18
N TRP A 207 -18.86 -10.12 -14.09
CA TRP A 207 -19.62 -11.32 -13.68
C TRP A 207 -19.71 -11.66 -12.17
N ASP A 208 -19.25 -10.82 -11.23
CA ASP A 208 -19.02 -11.25 -9.83
C ASP A 208 -20.04 -10.77 -8.77
N ILE A 209 -21.07 -10.04 -9.17
CA ILE A 209 -22.21 -9.77 -8.30
C ILE A 209 -23.32 -10.68 -8.80
N GLU A 210 -23.57 -11.80 -8.10
CA GLU A 210 -24.56 -12.81 -8.49
C GLU A 210 -25.94 -12.24 -8.86
N LEU A 211 -26.28 -11.08 -8.27
CA LEU A 211 -27.49 -10.34 -8.60
C LEU A 211 -27.47 -9.73 -10.02
N PHE A 212 -26.34 -9.17 -10.46
CA PHE A 212 -26.19 -8.64 -11.82
C PHE A 212 -26.23 -9.74 -12.88
N ARG A 213 -25.77 -10.95 -12.54
CA ARG A 213 -25.98 -12.14 -13.38
C ARG A 213 -27.46 -12.47 -13.55
N TYR A 214 -28.27 -12.33 -12.50
CA TYR A 214 -29.72 -12.57 -12.61
C TYR A 214 -30.43 -11.47 -13.40
N LEU A 215 -30.08 -10.22 -13.15
CA LEU A 215 -30.66 -9.06 -13.84
C LEU A 215 -30.31 -9.01 -15.33
N SER A 216 -29.14 -9.51 -15.74
CA SER A 216 -28.78 -9.61 -17.16
C SER A 216 -29.59 -10.63 -17.94
N TYR A 217 -30.28 -11.58 -17.27
CA TYR A 217 -31.27 -12.45 -17.91
C TYR A 217 -32.63 -11.77 -18.10
N ILE A 218 -32.93 -10.73 -17.33
CA ILE A 218 -34.22 -10.01 -17.34
C ILE A 218 -34.16 -8.75 -18.22
N PHE A 219 -33.04 -8.03 -18.19
CA PHE A 219 -32.85 -6.82 -18.98
C PHE A 219 -32.14 -7.12 -20.31
N PRO A 220 -32.59 -6.55 -21.44
CA PRO A 220 -31.83 -6.55 -22.67
C PRO A 220 -30.42 -6.01 -22.41
N LYS A 221 -29.39 -6.74 -22.87
CA LYS A 221 -27.97 -6.38 -22.68
C LYS A 221 -27.67 -4.91 -23.02
N ARG A 222 -28.29 -4.38 -24.08
CA ARG A 222 -28.16 -2.97 -24.47
C ARG A 222 -28.59 -1.98 -23.39
N ILE A 223 -29.67 -2.27 -22.66
CA ILE A 223 -30.15 -1.41 -21.57
C ILE A 223 -29.24 -1.56 -20.36
N PHE A 224 -28.80 -2.78 -20.08
CA PHE A 224 -27.89 -3.07 -18.98
C PHE A 224 -26.53 -2.37 -19.14
N ASP A 225 -25.95 -2.43 -20.34
CA ASP A 225 -24.72 -1.74 -20.73
C ASP A 225 -24.92 -0.21 -20.75
N TRP A 226 -26.07 0.26 -21.26
CA TRP A 226 -26.41 1.69 -21.28
C TRP A 226 -26.53 2.29 -19.88
N LEU A 227 -27.10 1.54 -18.94
CA LEU A 227 -27.17 1.94 -17.53
C LEU A 227 -25.85 1.72 -16.77
N ALA A 228 -24.85 1.05 -17.38
CA ALA A 228 -23.56 0.73 -16.76
C ALA A 228 -23.68 0.04 -15.40
N LEU A 229 -24.62 -0.91 -15.28
CA LEU A 229 -24.93 -1.59 -14.01
C LEU A 229 -23.82 -2.57 -13.56
N ASP A 230 -22.94 -2.99 -14.45
CA ASP A 230 -21.77 -3.86 -14.18
C ASP A 230 -20.50 -3.10 -13.76
N ARG A 231 -20.53 -1.76 -13.75
CA ARG A 231 -19.35 -0.95 -13.47
C ARG A 231 -19.37 -0.45 -12.03
N VAL A 232 -18.24 -0.57 -11.36
CA VAL A 232 -18.00 0.03 -10.04
C VAL A 232 -16.66 0.73 -10.08
N TYR A 233 -16.63 1.98 -9.61
CA TYR A 233 -15.37 2.69 -9.47
C TYR A 233 -14.78 2.43 -8.09
N PHE A 234 -13.48 2.24 -8.04
CA PHE A 234 -12.72 2.17 -6.79
C PHE A 234 -11.73 3.32 -6.74
N SER A 235 -11.48 3.81 -5.53
CA SER A 235 -10.41 4.79 -5.30
C SER A 235 -9.07 4.17 -5.66
N ALA A 236 -8.30 4.88 -6.47
CA ALA A 236 -6.98 4.48 -6.91
C ALA A 236 -6.05 5.69 -6.99
N ILE A 237 -4.75 5.46 -6.81
CA ILE A 237 -3.71 6.49 -6.89
C ILE A 237 -2.66 6.05 -7.92
N SER A 238 -2.31 6.91 -8.86
CA SER A 238 -1.18 6.64 -9.78
C SER A 238 0.13 6.93 -9.06
N LEU A 239 0.96 5.91 -8.87
CA LEU A 239 2.26 6.05 -8.22
C LEU A 239 3.38 6.47 -9.18
N ARG A 240 3.23 6.21 -10.49
CA ARG A 240 4.30 6.38 -11.49
C ARG A 240 5.02 7.74 -11.42
N PRO A 241 4.34 8.90 -11.30
CA PRO A 241 5.01 10.20 -11.24
C PRO A 241 5.88 10.42 -10.00
N TRP A 242 5.73 9.57 -8.99
CA TRP A 242 6.31 9.75 -7.65
C TRP A 242 7.29 8.65 -7.25
N ILE A 243 7.60 7.77 -8.19
CA ILE A 243 8.60 6.73 -8.01
C ILE A 243 9.98 7.39 -8.02
N VAL A 244 10.71 7.22 -6.92
CA VAL A 244 12.06 7.79 -6.77
C VAL A 244 13.15 6.82 -7.23
N SER A 245 12.87 5.51 -7.21
CA SER A 245 13.77 4.48 -7.72
C SER A 245 12.98 3.22 -8.03
N ILE A 246 13.26 2.59 -9.18
CA ILE A 246 12.64 1.35 -9.63
C ILE A 246 13.70 0.35 -10.04
N GLN A 247 13.51 -0.90 -9.63
CA GLN A 247 14.28 -2.05 -10.07
C GLN A 247 13.33 -3.04 -10.74
N TYR A 248 13.72 -3.51 -11.92
CA TYR A 248 13.00 -4.55 -12.66
C TYR A 248 13.69 -5.91 -12.46
N ALA A 249 12.92 -6.98 -12.57
CA ALA A 249 13.48 -8.32 -12.50
C ALA A 249 14.29 -8.61 -13.79
N GLN A 250 15.56 -9.04 -13.64
CA GLN A 250 16.43 -9.35 -14.77
C GLN A 250 15.79 -10.52 -15.56
N ASP A 251 15.53 -10.34 -16.86
CA ASP A 251 14.82 -11.26 -17.78
C ASP A 251 13.29 -11.36 -17.69
N GLY A 252 12.63 -10.43 -16.99
CA GLY A 252 11.16 -10.27 -17.09
C GLY A 252 10.75 -9.72 -18.46
N LEU A 253 10.54 -10.61 -19.44
CA LEU A 253 10.16 -10.39 -20.85
C LEU A 253 8.96 -9.44 -21.15
N VAL A 254 8.40 -8.72 -20.16
CA VAL A 254 7.21 -7.87 -20.34
C VAL A 254 7.27 -6.54 -19.55
N ALA A 255 8.27 -6.31 -18.68
CA ALA A 255 8.35 -5.05 -17.92
C ALA A 255 9.08 -3.92 -18.68
N HIS A 256 9.80 -4.27 -19.74
CA HIS A 256 10.37 -3.34 -20.69
C HIS A 256 9.27 -2.94 -21.69
N GLU A 257 8.67 -1.75 -21.53
CA GLU A 257 8.68 -0.69 -22.56
C GLU A 257 7.54 0.31 -22.47
N ASP A 258 6.40 0.03 -21.80
CA ASP A 258 5.35 1.06 -21.74
C ASP A 258 5.50 1.97 -20.50
N HIS A 259 6.42 2.93 -20.60
CA HIS A 259 6.61 3.96 -19.58
C HIS A 259 5.35 4.79 -19.30
N GLN A 260 4.32 4.70 -20.15
CA GLN A 260 3.07 5.42 -20.01
C GLN A 260 2.03 4.69 -19.17
N ASP A 261 2.21 3.39 -18.88
CA ASP A 261 1.21 2.62 -18.16
C ASP A 261 1.16 3.03 -16.68
N PRO A 262 0.00 3.52 -16.20
CA PRO A 262 -0.12 3.98 -14.83
C PRO A 262 -0.04 2.81 -13.84
N LEU A 263 0.92 2.91 -12.93
CA LEU A 263 1.02 2.03 -11.76
C LEU A 263 -0.03 2.44 -10.74
N TRP A 264 -1.19 1.77 -10.78
CA TRP A 264 -2.33 2.01 -9.90
C TRP A 264 -2.19 1.32 -8.55
N LEU A 265 -2.15 2.11 -7.48
CA LEU A 265 -2.33 1.66 -6.10
C LEU A 265 -3.82 1.69 -5.75
N TRP A 266 -4.40 0.53 -5.45
CA TRP A 266 -5.82 0.38 -5.12
C TRP A 266 -6.05 -0.85 -4.22
N GLY A 267 -7.30 -1.08 -3.80
CA GLY A 267 -7.69 -2.29 -3.07
C GLY A 267 -7.04 -2.41 -1.68
N LEU A 268 -6.67 -3.63 -1.29
CA LEU A 268 -6.09 -3.92 0.04
C LEU A 268 -4.79 -3.14 0.28
N THR A 269 -3.95 -2.98 -0.74
CA THR A 269 -2.68 -2.26 -0.62
C THR A 269 -2.90 -0.76 -0.41
N LEU A 270 -3.85 -0.14 -1.12
CA LEU A 270 -4.25 1.25 -0.85
C LEU A 270 -4.85 1.39 0.54
N ALA A 271 -5.70 0.45 0.97
CA ALA A 271 -6.35 0.50 2.26
C ALA A 271 -5.35 0.35 3.44
N ALA A 272 -4.34 -0.51 3.29
CA ALA A 272 -3.24 -0.62 4.23
C ALA A 272 -2.35 0.64 4.24
N THR A 273 -2.11 1.24 3.07
CA THR A 273 -1.42 2.55 2.97
C THR A 273 -2.24 3.66 3.66
N ALA A 274 -3.55 3.67 3.50
CA ALA A 274 -4.46 4.60 4.17
C ALA A 274 -4.48 4.40 5.69
N ASP A 275 -4.42 3.16 6.17
CA ASP A 275 -4.34 2.87 7.60
C ASP A 275 -3.03 3.32 8.21
N LEU A 276 -1.91 3.10 7.51
CA LEU A 276 -0.59 3.60 7.89
C LEU A 276 -0.67 5.11 8.08
N LEU A 277 -1.17 5.84 7.09
CA LEU A 277 -1.15 7.30 7.04
C LEU A 277 -2.32 7.99 7.79
N GLN A 278 -3.32 7.23 8.26
CA GLN A 278 -4.46 7.75 9.00
C GLN A 278 -4.11 8.74 10.14
N PRO A 279 -3.06 8.53 10.95
CA PRO A 279 -2.72 9.42 12.06
C PRO A 279 -2.30 10.83 11.63
N VAL A 280 -1.88 11.00 10.37
CA VAL A 280 -1.34 12.26 9.83
C VAL A 280 -2.21 12.89 8.74
N LEU A 281 -3.26 12.18 8.30
CA LEU A 281 -4.18 12.66 7.28
C LEU A 281 -5.54 13.01 7.88
N GLU A 282 -6.08 14.17 7.51
CA GLU A 282 -7.43 14.61 7.92
C GLU A 282 -8.52 13.69 7.32
N LYS A 283 -8.32 13.25 6.07
CA LYS A 283 -9.22 12.32 5.37
C LYS A 283 -8.46 11.07 4.96
N ARG A 284 -9.15 9.93 5.04
CA ARG A 284 -8.64 8.67 4.51
C ARG A 284 -8.40 8.74 3.00
N LEU A 285 -7.28 8.16 2.57
CA LEU A 285 -6.94 8.04 1.15
C LEU A 285 -7.93 7.14 0.39
N ASP A 286 -8.45 6.11 1.04
CA ASP A 286 -9.40 5.17 0.45
C ASP A 286 -10.87 5.57 0.70
N ASP A 287 -11.18 6.84 1.00
CA ASP A 287 -12.55 7.32 1.23
C ASP A 287 -13.04 8.30 0.13
N PRO A 288 -14.13 7.97 -0.60
CA PRO A 288 -14.93 6.75 -0.49
C PRO A 288 -14.21 5.53 -1.07
N PHE A 289 -14.42 4.34 -0.49
CA PHE A 289 -13.76 3.12 -0.95
C PHE A 289 -14.21 2.72 -2.36
N PHE A 290 -15.50 2.90 -2.64
CA PHE A 290 -16.07 2.73 -3.97
C PHE A 290 -17.05 3.86 -4.28
N ILE A 291 -17.18 4.15 -5.57
CA ILE A 291 -18.16 5.11 -6.10
C ILE A 291 -19.03 4.36 -7.11
N PRO A 292 -20.34 4.21 -6.84
CA PRO A 292 -21.25 3.61 -7.80
C PRO A 292 -21.41 4.54 -9.02
N VAL A 293 -21.44 3.99 -10.23
CA VAL A 293 -21.58 4.77 -11.48
C VAL A 293 -22.90 5.54 -11.50
N ASN A 294 -23.94 4.98 -10.89
CA ASN A 294 -25.25 5.61 -10.79
C ASN A 294 -25.92 5.29 -9.44
N ARG A 295 -27.01 6.02 -9.16
CA ARG A 295 -27.78 5.84 -7.90
C ARG A 295 -28.35 4.44 -7.73
N MET A 296 -28.64 3.71 -8.81
CA MET A 296 -29.16 2.35 -8.72
C MET A 296 -28.09 1.41 -8.15
N VAL A 297 -26.88 1.40 -8.72
CA VAL A 297 -25.73 0.57 -8.28
C VAL A 297 -25.44 0.72 -6.77
N ARG A 298 -25.65 1.91 -6.19
CA ARG A 298 -25.49 2.17 -4.75
C ARG A 298 -26.34 1.26 -3.86
N TRP A 299 -27.56 0.92 -4.27
CA TRP A 299 -28.48 0.07 -3.50
C TRP A 299 -28.14 -1.42 -3.57
N TRP A 300 -27.34 -1.81 -4.57
CA TRP A 300 -27.04 -3.21 -4.88
C TRP A 300 -25.68 -3.68 -4.38
N ILE A 301 -24.79 -2.76 -4.01
CA ILE A 301 -23.48 -3.08 -3.43
C ILE A 301 -23.64 -3.17 -1.90
N PRO A 302 -23.43 -4.34 -1.27
CA PRO A 302 -23.45 -4.47 0.17
C PRO A 302 -22.60 -3.39 0.84
N SER A 303 -23.12 -2.76 1.90
CA SER A 303 -22.42 -1.69 2.64
C SER A 303 -21.14 -2.12 3.37
N LYS A 304 -20.69 -3.38 3.19
CA LYS A 304 -19.62 -4.03 3.95
C LYS A 304 -18.61 -4.76 3.04
N TRP A 305 -18.18 -4.10 1.97
CA TRP A 305 -16.96 -4.45 1.23
C TRP A 305 -15.78 -3.68 1.80
#